data_AF-A0A1V3X8X2-F1
#
_entry.id   AF-A0A1V3X8X2-F1
#
_cell.length_a   1.000
_cell.length_b   1.000
_cell.length_c   1.000
_cell.angle_alpha   90.00
_cell.angle_beta   90.00
_cell.angle_gamma   90.00
#
_symmetry.space_group_name_H-M   'P 1'
#
loop_
_entity.id
_entity.type
_entity.pdbx_description
1 polymer ?
#
loop_
_entity_poly.entity_id
_entity_poly.type
_entity_poly.pdbx_seq_one_letter_code
_entity_poly.pdbx_strand_id
1 'polypeptide(L)'
;MRRQREDMQRMRAAAARLVKVEVTDLDELWYAEERTAAADWLSRHGWQVSSQTMSEVLARYGRSVPSDLEDSMPPTLFVSAQRSPA
;
A
#
# COMPACT_ATOMS: atom_id res chain seq x y z
N MET A 1 -17.46 8.28 11.51
CA MET A 1 -16.21 7.51 11.32
C MET A 1 -15.87 6.61 12.51
N ARG A 2 -15.58 7.12 13.72
CA ARG A 2 -15.13 6.26 14.84
C ARG A 2 -16.11 5.16 15.26
N ARG A 3 -17.39 5.49 15.50
CA ARG A 3 -18.44 4.50 15.83
C ARG A 3 -18.63 3.44 14.74
N GLN A 4 -18.58 3.85 13.47
CA GLN A 4 -18.72 2.94 12.33
C GLN A 4 -17.57 1.94 12.26
N ARG A 5 -16.34 2.36 12.60
CA ARG A 5 -15.16 1.47 12.71
C ARG A 5 -15.30 0.50 13.88
N GLU A 6 -15.70 0.99 15.07
CA GLU A 6 -15.94 0.17 16.25
C GLU A 6 -17.00 -0.93 16.00
N ASP A 7 -18.07 -0.59 15.26
CA ASP A 7 -19.12 -1.55 14.87
C ASP A 7 -18.61 -2.61 13.87
N MET A 8 -17.83 -2.19 12.87
CA MET A 8 -17.25 -3.09 11.87
C MET A 8 -16.24 -4.07 12.50
N GLN A 9 -15.41 -3.58 13.43
CA GLN A 9 -14.48 -4.41 14.19
C GLN A 9 -15.20 -5.46 15.03
N ARG A 10 -16.30 -5.09 15.71
CA ARG A 10 -17.12 -6.05 16.48
C ARG A 10 -17.72 -7.15 15.60
N MET A 11 -18.24 -6.78 14.43
CA MET A 11 -18.82 -7.74 13.49
C MET A 11 -17.77 -8.69 12.90
N ARG A 12 -16.59 -8.18 12.50
CA ARG A 12 -15.46 -9.00 12.02
C ARG A 12 -14.94 -9.95 13.10
N ALA A 13 -14.76 -9.49 14.33
CA ALA A 13 -14.31 -10.33 15.43
C ALA A 13 -15.27 -11.50 15.72
N ALA A 14 -16.58 -11.27 15.58
CA ALA A 14 -17.58 -12.33 15.67
C ALA A 14 -17.49 -13.33 14.50
N ALA A 15 -17.26 -12.84 13.28
CA ALA A 15 -17.07 -13.68 12.09
C ALA A 15 -15.78 -14.52 12.16
N ALA A 16 -14.66 -13.95 12.58
CA ALA A 16 -13.38 -14.67 12.73
C ALA A 16 -13.49 -15.86 13.70
N ARG A 17 -14.25 -15.71 14.80
CA ARG A 17 -14.54 -16.80 15.75
C ARG A 17 -15.33 -17.95 15.12
N LEU A 18 -16.17 -17.67 14.13
CA LEU A 18 -16.99 -18.67 13.43
C LEU A 18 -16.21 -19.42 12.35
N VAL A 19 -15.30 -18.75 11.65
CA VAL A 19 -14.63 -19.30 10.45
C VAL A 19 -13.21 -19.86 10.76
N LYS A 20 -12.68 -19.69 11.98
CA LYS A 20 -11.31 -20.10 12.38
C LYS A 20 -10.19 -19.57 11.45
N VAL A 21 -10.45 -18.48 10.73
CA VAL A 21 -9.46 -17.78 9.92
C VAL A 21 -9.12 -16.48 10.61
N GLU A 22 -7.83 -16.22 10.78
CA GLU A 22 -7.33 -14.95 11.27
C GLU A 22 -7.45 -13.93 10.13
N VAL A 23 -8.49 -13.08 10.19
CA VAL A 23 -8.67 -11.99 9.25
C VAL A 23 -7.91 -10.79 9.80
N THR A 24 -6.73 -10.50 9.23
CA THR A 24 -5.99 -9.28 9.57
C THR A 24 -6.84 -8.07 9.24
N ASP A 25 -7.00 -7.14 10.20
CA ASP A 25 -7.76 -5.92 9.98
C ASP A 25 -6.98 -4.95 9.09
N LEU A 26 -7.13 -5.10 7.78
CA LEU A 26 -6.47 -4.23 6.79
C LEU A 26 -6.91 -2.76 6.93
N ASP A 27 -8.05 -2.49 7.56
CA ASP A 27 -8.54 -1.13 7.78
C ASP A 27 -7.74 -0.39 8.87
N GLU A 28 -7.07 -1.11 9.78
CA GLU A 28 -6.11 -0.51 10.73
C GLU A 28 -4.76 -0.20 10.07
N LEU A 29 -4.41 -0.88 8.98
CA LEU A 29 -3.19 -0.60 8.21
C LEU A 29 -3.35 0.61 7.28
N TRP A 30 -4.57 1.15 7.15
CA TRP A 30 -4.89 2.21 6.20
C TRP A 30 -5.25 3.52 6.90
N TYR A 31 -4.47 4.56 6.62
CA TYR A 31 -4.87 5.93 6.93
C TYR A 31 -5.73 6.44 5.79
N ALA A 32 -7.01 6.74 6.07
CA ALA A 32 -8.00 7.15 5.08
C ALA A 32 -7.84 8.61 4.58
N GLU A 33 -6.74 9.27 4.93
CA GLU A 33 -6.49 10.65 4.57
C GLU A 33 -5.92 10.75 3.14
N GLU A 34 -6.20 11.87 2.46
CA GLU A 34 -5.55 12.18 1.19
C GLU A 34 -4.04 12.33 1.41
N ARG A 35 -3.24 11.61 0.63
CA ARG A 35 -1.79 11.57 0.78
C ARG A 35 -1.11 12.08 -0.48
N THR A 36 -0.20 13.04 -0.31
CA THR A 36 0.75 13.39 -1.36
C THR A 36 1.65 12.18 -1.64
N ALA A 37 1.81 11.82 -2.91
CA ALA A 37 2.73 10.77 -3.31
C ALA A 37 4.16 11.10 -2.84
N ALA A 38 4.82 10.15 -2.19
CA ALA A 38 6.14 10.37 -1.59
C ALA A 38 7.18 10.82 -2.63
N ALA A 39 7.13 10.26 -3.84
CA ALA A 39 8.03 10.64 -4.93
C ALA A 39 7.83 12.11 -5.36
N ASP A 40 6.58 12.57 -5.46
CA ASP A 40 6.24 13.95 -5.81
C ASP A 40 6.64 14.91 -4.69
N TRP A 41 6.43 14.52 -3.43
CA TRP A 41 6.85 15.33 -2.30
C TRP A 41 8.37 15.46 -2.28
N LEU A 42 9.12 14.37 -2.37
CA LEU A 42 10.59 14.40 -2.32
C LEU A 42 11.20 15.21 -3.48
N SER A 43 10.69 15.06 -4.70
CA SER A 43 11.18 15.79 -5.87
C SER A 43 11.01 17.31 -5.70
N ARG A 44 9.88 17.75 -5.14
CA ARG A 44 9.63 19.17 -4.81
C ARG A 44 10.53 19.71 -3.69
N HIS A 45 11.17 18.84 -2.91
CA HIS A 45 12.01 19.21 -1.76
C HIS A 45 13.52 19.02 -2.02
N GLY A 46 13.93 19.10 -3.29
CA GLY A 46 15.35 19.11 -3.69
C GLY A 46 16.02 17.74 -3.64
N TRP A 47 15.23 16.66 -3.70
CA TRP A 47 15.76 15.32 -3.84
C TRP A 47 15.75 14.89 -5.31
N GLN A 48 16.81 14.19 -5.72
CA GLN A 48 16.79 13.41 -6.95
C GLN A 48 16.07 12.11 -6.67
N VAL A 49 14.92 11.89 -7.31
CA VAL A 49 14.02 10.75 -7.03
C VAL A 49 13.99 9.79 -8.21
N SER A 50 13.94 8.50 -7.90
CA SER A 50 13.58 7.43 -8.83
C SER A 50 12.51 6.55 -8.17
N SER A 51 11.64 5.96 -8.98
CA SER A 51 10.60 5.06 -8.49
C SER A 51 10.41 3.87 -9.43
N GLN A 52 9.90 2.78 -8.87
CA GLN A 52 9.52 1.58 -9.61
C GLN A 52 8.21 1.02 -9.09
N THR A 53 7.38 0.48 -9.98
CA THR A 53 6.15 -0.21 -9.59
C THR A 53 6.45 -1.59 -9.02
N MET A 54 5.51 -2.16 -8.27
CA MET A 54 5.62 -3.55 -7.83
C MET A 54 5.70 -4.53 -9.01
N SER A 55 4.95 -4.29 -10.09
CA SER A 55 5.00 -5.14 -11.28
C SER A 55 6.38 -5.13 -11.93
N GLU A 56 7.01 -3.96 -12.07
CA GLU A 56 8.38 -3.83 -12.61
C GLU A 56 9.41 -4.57 -11.75
N VAL A 57 9.31 -4.43 -10.43
CA VAL A 57 10.21 -5.12 -9.50
C VAL A 57 10.00 -6.63 -9.59
N LEU A 58 8.77 -7.13 -9.58
CA LEU A 58 8.49 -8.56 -9.69
C LEU A 58 8.96 -9.14 -11.03
N ALA A 59 8.68 -8.45 -12.14
CA ALA A 59 9.10 -8.86 -13.48
C ALA A 59 10.63 -8.96 -13.59
N ARG A 60 11.38 -8.03 -13.00
CA ARG A 60 12.86 -8.09 -12.95
C ARG A 60 13.38 -9.40 -12.33
N TYR A 61 12.63 -9.99 -11.41
CA TYR A 61 12.98 -11.26 -10.75
C TYR A 61 12.24 -12.48 -11.33
N GLY A 62 11.71 -12.40 -12.57
CA GLY A 62 11.04 -13.51 -13.23
C GLY A 62 9.67 -13.86 -12.65
N ARG A 63 9.03 -12.93 -11.94
CA ARG A 63 7.70 -13.09 -11.34
C ARG A 63 6.68 -12.17 -12.01
N SER A 64 6.64 -12.18 -13.34
CA SER A 64 5.72 -11.34 -14.10
C SER A 64 4.27 -11.62 -13.70
N VAL A 65 3.52 -10.54 -13.53
CA VAL A 65 2.11 -10.61 -13.17
C VAL A 65 1.30 -10.71 -14.46
N PRO A 66 0.33 -11.64 -14.57
CA PRO A 66 -0.59 -11.69 -15.69
C PRO A 66 -1.36 -10.37 -15.86
N SER A 67 -1.57 -9.93 -17.10
CA SER A 67 -2.21 -8.63 -17.39
C SER A 67 -3.63 -8.52 -16.84
N ASP A 68 -4.37 -9.64 -16.77
CA ASP A 68 -5.71 -9.72 -16.18
C ASP A 68 -5.71 -9.55 -14.65
N LEU A 69 -4.54 -9.63 -14.00
CA LEU A 69 -4.36 -9.46 -12.57
C LEU A 69 -3.65 -8.14 -12.19
N GLU A 70 -3.22 -7.33 -13.18
CA GLU A 70 -2.51 -6.08 -12.92
C GLU A 70 -3.33 -5.09 -12.08
N ASP A 71 -4.63 -4.93 -12.38
CA ASP A 71 -5.53 -4.04 -11.64
C ASP A 71 -5.86 -4.54 -10.23
N SER A 72 -5.64 -5.82 -9.96
CA SER A 72 -5.84 -6.43 -8.63
C SER A 72 -4.61 -6.30 -7.74
N MET A 73 -3.49 -5.85 -8.29
CA MET A 73 -2.26 -5.66 -7.54
C MET A 73 -2.37 -4.46 -6.59
N PRO A 74 -1.81 -4.56 -5.38
CA PRO A 74 -1.56 -3.39 -4.56
C PRO A 74 -0.78 -2.34 -5.38
N PRO A 75 -1.20 -1.05 -5.38
CA PRO A 75 -0.54 0.02 -6.13
C PRO A 75 0.74 0.48 -5.40
N THR A 76 1.61 -0.46 -5.05
CA THR A 76 2.83 -0.22 -4.29
C THR A 76 3.91 0.36 -5.21
N LEU A 77 4.51 1.46 -4.76
CA LEU A 77 5.62 2.13 -5.42
C LEU A 77 6.87 2.04 -4.55
N PHE A 78 7.97 1.53 -5.12
CA PHE A 78 9.29 1.56 -4.50
C PHE A 78 9.97 2.86 -4.86
N VAL A 79 10.27 3.71 -3.88
CA VAL A 79 10.85 5.05 -4.09
C VAL A 79 12.27 5.08 -3.52
N SER A 80 13.23 5.53 -4.33
CA SER A 80 14.61 5.83 -3.91
C SER A 80 14.89 7.30 -4.14
N ALA A 81 15.53 7.96 -3.18
CA ALA A 81 15.84 9.37 -3.27
C ALA A 81 17.24 9.67 -2.75
N GLN A 82 17.95 10.57 -3.42
CA GLN A 82 19.27 11.04 -3.03
C GLN A 82 19.27 12.56 -2.94
N ARG A 83 19.89 13.10 -1.90
CA ARG A 83 20.12 14.53 -1.77
C ARG A 83 21.51 14.83 -2.30
N SER A 84 21.61 15.68 -3.32
CA SER A 84 22.92 16.13 -3.78
C SER A 84 23.61 16.89 -2.64
N PRO A 85 24.88 16.58 -2.32
CA PRO A 85 25.66 17.43 -1.44
C PRO A 85 25.77 18.82 -2.06
N ALA A 86 25.59 19.86 -1.24
CA ALA A 86 25.76 21.25 -1.64
C ALA A 86 27.23 21.59 -1.87
#